data_AF-A0A969JYY9-F1
#
_entry.id   AF-A0A969JYY9-F1
#
_cell.length_a   1.000
_cell.length_b   1.000
_cell.length_c   1.000
_cell.angle_alpha   90.00
_cell.angle_beta   90.00
_cell.angle_gamma   90.00
#
_symmetry.space_group_name_H-M   'P 1'
#
loop_
_entity.id
_entity.type
_entity.pdbx_description
1 polymer ?
#
loop_
_entity_poly.entity_id
_entity_poly.type
_entity_poly.pdbx_seq_one_letter_code
_entity_poly.pdbx_strand_id
1 'polypeptide(L)' 'MQTELRDAYLAEWTAVAPMPQLLQIWAVAEIGAALHHAISYWQIQTHIEPHAQEDMRQMLPFWLRKVLALSKNLEERDGR' A
#
# COMPACT_ATOMS: atom_id res chain seq x y z
N MET A 1 -7.36 -5.60 -14.34
CA MET A 1 -6.88 -4.19 -14.31
C MET A 1 -5.75 -3.94 -13.31
N GLN A 2 -5.92 -4.09 -11.99
CA GLN A 2 -4.83 -3.76 -11.04
C GLN A 2 -3.63 -4.72 -11.15
N THR A 3 -3.88 -6.02 -11.31
CA THR A 3 -2.84 -7.05 -11.53
C THR A 3 -2.07 -6.81 -12.83
N GLU A 4 -2.75 -6.40 -13.90
CA GLU A 4 -2.14 -6.14 -15.20
C GLU A 4 -1.20 -4.93 -15.16
N LEU A 5 -1.59 -3.86 -14.45
CA LEU A 5 -0.73 -2.69 -14.25
C LEU A 5 0.49 -3.00 -13.38
N ARG A 6 0.31 -3.78 -12.31
CA ARG A 6 1.44 -4.25 -11.49
C ARG A 6 2.42 -5.06 -12.32
N ASP A 7 1.93 -6.04 -13.07
CA ASP A 7 2.79 -6.95 -13.83
C ASP A 7 3.52 -6.22 -14.96
N ALA A 8 2.87 -5.26 -15.62
CA ALA A 8 3.51 -4.36 -16.57
C ALA A 8 4.60 -3.50 -15.92
N TYR A 9 4.32 -2.89 -14.75
CA TYR A 9 5.32 -2.14 -14.00
C TYR A 9 6.51 -3.02 -13.62
N LEU A 10 6.27 -4.21 -13.07
CA LEU A 10 7.33 -5.13 -12.65
C LEU A 10 8.14 -5.71 -13.82
N ALA A 11 7.55 -5.80 -15.02
CA ALA A 11 8.27 -6.25 -16.21
C ALA A 11 9.50 -5.37 -16.51
N GLU A 12 9.38 -4.06 -16.29
CA GLU A 12 10.49 -3.10 -16.45
C GLU A 12 11.66 -3.34 -15.47
N TRP A 13 11.40 -4.02 -14.35
CA TRP A 13 12.39 -4.33 -13.31
C TRP A 13 13.03 -5.72 -13.47
N THR A 14 12.65 -6.47 -14.51
CA THR A 14 13.15 -7.83 -14.73
C THR A 14 14.65 -7.90 -15.03
N ALA A 15 15.25 -6.78 -15.45
CA ALA A 15 16.70 -6.64 -15.57
C ALA A 15 17.42 -6.67 -14.20
N VAL A 16 16.73 -6.39 -13.10
CA VAL A 16 17.28 -6.36 -11.74
C VAL A 16 17.01 -7.66 -10.98
N ALA A 17 15.78 -8.19 -11.05
CA ALA A 17 15.41 -9.44 -10.40
C ALA A 17 14.34 -10.21 -11.19
N PRO A 18 14.28 -11.56 -11.11
CA PRO A 18 13.25 -12.34 -11.77
C PRO A 18 11.83 -12.02 -11.27
N MET A 19 10.84 -12.11 -12.15
CA MET A 19 9.42 -11.81 -11.84
C MET A 19 8.89 -12.48 -10.54
N PRO A 20 9.18 -13.76 -10.24
CA PRO A 20 8.73 -14.35 -8.97
C PRO A 20 9.27 -13.64 -7.72
N GLN A 21 10.52 -13.18 -7.75
CA GLN A 21 11.11 -12.43 -6.64
C GLN A 21 10.53 -11.02 -6.55
N LEU A 22 10.32 -10.36 -7.69
CA LEU A 22 9.68 -9.04 -7.76
C LEU A 22 8.26 -9.08 -7.18
N LEU A 23 7.49 -10.14 -7.45
CA LEU A 23 6.15 -10.34 -6.88
C LEU A 23 6.18 -10.54 -5.36
N GLN A 24 7.19 -11.24 -4.83
CA GLN A 24 7.39 -11.39 -3.38
C GLN A 24 7.73 -10.04 -2.74
N ILE A 25 8.64 -9.27 -3.35
CA ILE A 25 9.00 -7.92 -2.89
C ILE A 25 7.79 -7.00 -2.93
N TRP A 26 7.00 -7.05 -4.02
CA TRP A 26 5.79 -6.25 -4.17
C TRP A 26 4.80 -6.48 -3.02
N ALA A 27 4.60 -7.73 -2.60
CA ALA A 27 3.68 -8.05 -1.50
C ALA A 27 4.04 -7.31 -0.21
N VAL A 28 5.33 -7.17 0.09
CA VAL A 28 5.81 -6.41 1.26
C VAL A 28 5.75 -4.90 1.01
N ALA A 29 6.16 -4.45 -0.19
CA ALA A 29 6.15 -3.05 -0.57
C ALA A 29 4.75 -2.43 -0.55
N GLU A 30 3.72 -3.20 -0.91
CA GLU A 30 2.34 -2.73 -0.93
C GLU A 30 1.82 -2.42 0.49
N ILE A 31 2.19 -3.24 1.49
CA ILE A 31 1.89 -2.97 2.91
C ILE A 31 2.60 -1.69 3.36
N GLY A 32 3.90 -1.58 3.05
CA GLY A 32 4.70 -0.40 3.38
C GLY A 32 4.13 0.89 2.78
N ALA A 33 3.71 0.84 1.51
CA ALA A 33 3.07 1.96 0.83
C ALA A 33 1.75 2.35 1.50
N ALA A 34 0.91 1.38 1.86
CA ALA A 34 -0.35 1.65 2.55
C ALA A 34 -0.11 2.27 3.95
N LEU A 35 0.90 1.81 4.68
CA LEU A 35 1.28 2.35 5.98
C LEU A 35 1.83 3.78 5.86
N HIS A 36 2.72 4.02 4.89
CA HIS A 36 3.23 5.35 4.59
C HIS A 36 2.09 6.34 4.31
N HIS A 37 1.09 5.92 3.53
CA HIS A 37 -0.09 6.75 3.30
C HIS A 37 -0.90 6.99 4.59
N ALA A 38 -1.14 5.97 5.42
CA ALA A 38 -1.83 6.16 6.69
C ALA A 38 -1.15 7.23 7.56
N ILE A 39 0.18 7.14 7.72
CA ILE A 39 0.96 8.13 8.48
C ILE A 39 0.90 9.51 7.82
N SER A 40 1.06 9.58 6.50
CA SER A 40 0.99 10.84 5.75
C SER A 40 -0.37 11.51 5.91
N TYR A 41 -1.47 10.77 5.78
CA TYR A 41 -2.81 11.33 5.95
C TYR A 41 -3.11 11.73 7.38
N TRP A 42 -2.58 11.01 8.38
CA TRP A 42 -2.65 11.46 9.77
C TRP A 42 -1.93 12.81 9.95
N GLN A 43 -0.69 12.92 9.46
CA GLN A 43 0.08 14.17 9.51
C GLN A 43 -0.60 15.31 8.75
N ILE A 44 -1.20 15.05 7.58
CA ILE A 44 -1.92 16.07 6.83
C ILE A 44 -3.14 16.55 7.63
N GLN A 45 -3.97 15.62 8.13
CA GLN A 45 -5.16 15.96 8.91
C GLN A 45 -4.85 16.83 10.14
N THR A 46 -3.69 16.64 10.78
CA THR A 46 -3.30 17.43 11.95
C THR A 46 -2.81 18.85 11.61
N HIS A 47 -2.52 19.16 10.35
CA HIS A 47 -1.89 20.43 9.95
C HIS A 47 -2.67 21.25 8.91
N ILE A 48 -3.77 20.73 8.37
CA ILE A 48 -4.63 21.46 7.43
C ILE A 48 -5.77 22.21 8.12
N GLU A 49 -6.33 23.18 7.41
CA GLU A 49 -7.46 23.98 7.85
C GLU A 49 -8.70 23.10 8.13
N PRO A 50 -9.52 23.43 9.15
CA PRO A 50 -10.66 22.61 9.55
C PRO A 50 -11.65 22.26 8.43
N HIS A 51 -11.83 23.16 7.46
CA HIS A 51 -12.74 22.91 6.34
C HIS A 51 -12.21 21.83 5.37
N ALA A 52 -10.89 21.71 5.20
CA ALA A 52 -10.26 20.69 4.36
C ALA A 52 -10.14 19.33 5.07
N GLN A 53 -10.25 19.30 6.41
CA GLN A 53 -10.21 18.05 7.18
C GLN A 53 -11.38 17.12 6.85
N GLU A 54 -12.55 17.68 6.54
CA GLU A 54 -13.74 16.91 6.20
C GLU A 54 -13.54 16.07 4.94
N ASP A 55 -12.96 16.67 3.89
CA ASP A 55 -12.68 16.01 2.61
C ASP A 55 -11.69 14.85 2.78
N MET A 56 -10.78 14.95 3.74
CA MET A 56 -9.73 13.97 3.98
C MET A 56 -10.06 13.01 5.13
N ARG A 57 -11.20 13.17 5.82
CA ARG A 57 -11.54 12.44 7.06
C ARG A 57 -11.47 10.92 6.91
N GLN A 58 -11.85 10.41 5.74
CA GLN A 58 -11.89 8.97 5.47
C GLN A 58 -10.56 8.38 5.03
N MET A 59 -9.56 9.20 4.71
CA MET A 59 -8.31 8.71 4.12
C MET A 59 -7.49 7.92 5.14
N LEU A 60 -7.33 8.40 6.37
CA LEU A 60 -6.64 7.65 7.42
C LEU A 60 -7.32 6.29 7.71
N PRO A 61 -8.63 6.23 8.03
CA PRO A 61 -9.32 4.95 8.21
C PRO A 61 -9.24 4.01 7.00
N PHE A 62 -9.31 4.55 5.78
CA PHE A 62 -9.17 3.77 4.55
C PHE A 62 -7.80 3.09 4.48
N TRP A 63 -6.73 3.85 4.65
CA TRP A 63 -5.36 3.31 4.54
C TRP A 63 -5.04 2.34 5.68
N LEU A 64 -5.50 2.59 6.90
CA LEU A 64 -5.35 1.63 8.01
C LEU A 64 -6.06 0.30 7.73
N ARG A 65 -7.29 0.33 7.22
CA ARG A 65 -8.01 -0.90 6.82
C ARG A 65 -7.26 -1.63 5.71
N LYS A 66 -6.68 -0.89 4.75
CA LYS A 66 -5.89 -1.48 3.66
C LYS A 66 -4.61 -2.14 4.19
N VAL A 67 -3.91 -1.52 5.15
CA VAL A 67 -2.75 -2.15 5.83
C VAL A 67 -3.17 -3.47 6.46
N LEU A 68 -4.23 -3.47 7.28
CA LEU A 68 -4.68 -4.68 7.96
C LEU A 68 -5.07 -5.80 6.98
N ALA A 69 -5.76 -5.46 5.90
CA ALA A 69 -6.14 -6.43 4.87
C ALA A 69 -4.92 -7.01 4.15
N LEU A 70 -3.94 -6.18 3.79
CA LEU A 70 -2.73 -6.63 3.09
C LEU A 70 -1.82 -7.46 4.00
N SER A 71 -1.66 -7.07 5.28
CA SER A 71 -0.87 -7.82 6.26
C SER A 71 -1.45 -9.21 6.50
N LYS A 72 -2.78 -9.31 6.67
CA LYS A 72 -3.46 -10.60 6.83
C LYS A 72 -3.23 -11.52 5.62
N ASN A 73 -3.34 -10.97 4.40
CA ASN A 73 -3.11 -11.73 3.19
C ASN A 73 -1.64 -12.21 3.06
N LEU A 74 -0.68 -11.50 3.65
CA LEU A 74 0.72 -11.93 3.69
C LEU A 74 0.93 -13.08 4.69
N GLU A 75 0.32 -13.00 5.88
CA GLU A 75 0.35 -14.07 6.89
C GLU A 75 -0.23 -15.39 6.33
N GLU A 76 -1.38 -15.30 5.66
CA GLU A 76 -2.04 -16.45 5.02
C GLU A 76 -1.17 -17.09 3.91
N ARG A 77 -0.35 -16.30 3.21
CA ARG A 77 0.58 -16.79 2.17
C ARG A 77 1.82 -17.46 2.75
N ASP A 78 2.26 -16.99 3.91
CA ASP A 78 3.44 -17.51 4.62
C ASP A 78 3.11 -18.74 5.48
N GLY A 79 1.83 -19.13 5.59
CA GLY A 79 1.39 -20.29 6.36
C GLY A 79 1.50 -20.11 7.88
N ARG A 80 1.45 -18.86 8.36
CA ARG A 80 1.54 -18.51 9.78
C ARG A 80 0.20 -18.14 10.37
#